data_AF-G0IUQ2-F1
#
_entry.id   AF-G0IUQ2-F1
#
_cell.length_a   1.000
_cell.length_b   1.000
_cell.length_c   1.000
_cell.angle_alpha   90.00
_cell.angle_beta   90.00
_cell.angle_gamma   90.00
#
_symmetry.space_group_name_H-M   'P 1'
#
loop_
_entity.id
_entity.type
_entity.pdbx_description
1 polymer ?
#
loop_
_entity_poly.entity_id
_entity_poly.type
_entity_poly.pdbx_seq_one_letter_code
_entity_poly.pdbx_strand_id
1 'polypeptide(L)'
;MDYFNMSTFSLGLGYDFHQSESVILSGELAYLRHTTHELLGELTSQGVTIRETYNKVTHAPRLQLKARVFLTDNFQFVPAVAYGIRFRSQYTSYWLRAGLAYSF
;
A
#
# COMPACT_ATOMS: atom_id res chain seq x y z
N MET A 1 18.96 5.56 -18.62
CA MET A 1 17.55 5.30 -18.27
C MET A 1 17.60 4.50 -16.99
N ASP A 2 17.26 5.11 -15.86
CA ASP A 2 17.30 4.43 -14.57
C ASP A 2 16.22 3.35 -14.55
N TYR A 3 16.62 2.08 -14.54
CA TYR A 3 15.70 0.97 -14.37
C TYR A 3 15.28 0.96 -12.89
N PHE A 4 14.09 1.48 -12.64
CA PHE A 4 13.42 1.45 -11.34
C PHE A 4 12.21 0.55 -11.43
N ASN A 5 12.31 -0.67 -10.89
CA ASN A 5 11.21 -1.62 -10.88
C ASN A 5 10.77 -1.87 -9.43
N MET A 6 9.56 -1.42 -9.10
CA MET A 6 8.97 -1.54 -7.77
C MET A 6 7.78 -2.48 -7.80
N SER A 7 7.82 -3.53 -6.98
CA SER A 7 6.69 -4.40 -6.73
C SER A 7 6.17 -4.22 -5.30
N THR A 8 4.85 -4.30 -5.17
CA THR A 8 4.16 -4.16 -3.88
C THR A 8 3.25 -5.36 -3.68
N PHE A 9 3.42 -6.06 -2.57
CA PHE A 9 2.52 -7.09 -2.11
C PHE A 9 1.87 -6.64 -0.80
N SER A 10 0.54 -6.71 -0.73
CA SER A 10 -0.20 -6.39 0.49
C SER A 10 -1.15 -7.53 0.82
N LEU A 11 -1.15 -7.95 2.08
CA LEU A 11 -2.09 -8.91 2.63
C LEU A 11 -2.69 -8.29 3.89
N GLY A 12 -4.01 -8.25 4.01
CA GLY A 12 -4.66 -7.65 5.17
C GLY A 12 -5.91 -8.37 5.61
N LEU A 13 -6.21 -8.25 6.89
CA LEU A 13 -7.43 -8.70 7.52
C LEU A 13 -8.17 -7.47 8.04
N GLY A 14 -9.43 -7.34 7.65
CA GLY A 14 -10.31 -6.26 8.05
C GLY A 14 -11.49 -6.76 8.87
N TYR A 15 -11.97 -5.93 9.78
CA TYR A 15 -13.20 -6.15 10.53
C TYR A 15 -14.02 -4.86 10.59
N ASP A 16 -15.30 -4.99 10.25
CA ASP A 16 -16.28 -3.92 10.38
C ASP A 16 -16.83 -3.95 11.81
N PHE A 17 -16.43 -2.97 12.61
CA PHE A 17 -16.80 -2.92 14.04
C PHE A 17 -18.06 -2.07 14.27
N HIS A 18 -18.47 -1.26 13.29
CA HIS A 18 -19.73 -0.53 13.32
C HIS A 18 -20.33 -0.49 11.92
N GLN A 19 -21.62 -0.81 11.81
CA GLN A 19 -22.35 -0.78 10.56
C GLN A 19 -23.73 -0.18 10.80
N SER A 20 -24.01 0.88 10.06
CA SER A 20 -25.30 1.58 9.98
C SER A 20 -25.64 1.86 8.52
N GLU A 21 -26.84 2.38 8.27
CA GLU A 21 -27.27 2.75 6.90
C GLU A 21 -26.41 3.85 6.28
N SER A 22 -25.88 4.77 7.10
CA SER A 22 -25.12 5.94 6.62
C SER A 22 -23.62 5.79 6.75
N VAL A 23 -23.14 4.94 7.69
CA VAL A 23 -21.73 4.82 8.01
C VAL A 23 -21.34 3.38 8.34
N ILE A 24 -20.24 2.93 7.75
CA ILE A 24 -19.50 1.73 8.17
C ILE A 24 -18.13 2.16 8.68
N LEU A 25 -17.74 1.69 9.86
CA LEU A 25 -16.40 1.86 10.40
C LEU A 25 -15.69 0.51 10.44
N SER A 26 -14.47 0.49 9.95
CA SER A 26 -13.67 -0.73 9.90
C SER A 26 -12.23 -0.50 10.33
N GLY A 27 -11.68 -1.50 10.99
CA GLY A 27 -10.24 -1.64 11.24
C GLY A 27 -9.64 -2.65 10.27
N GLU A 28 -8.44 -2.40 9.78
CA GLU A 28 -7.68 -3.33 8.94
C GLU A 28 -6.25 -3.42 9.44
N LEU A 29 -5.79 -4.64 9.76
CA LEU A 29 -4.38 -4.92 9.96
C LEU A 29 -3.85 -5.51 8.66
N ALA A 30 -2.87 -4.86 8.06
CA ALA A 30 -2.29 -5.31 6.80
C ALA A 30 -0.77 -5.37 6.89
N TYR A 31 -0.21 -6.37 6.23
CA TYR A 31 1.19 -6.51 5.97
C TYR A 31 1.50 -5.97 4.57
N LEU A 32 2.50 -5.12 4.46
CA LEU A 32 2.99 -4.57 3.20
C LEU A 32 4.44 -4.99 2.99
N ARG A 33 4.72 -5.53 1.81
CA ARG A 33 6.06 -5.82 1.34
C ARG A 33 6.31 -5.01 0.08
N HIS A 34 7.27 -4.11 0.15
CA HIS A 34 7.80 -3.40 -1.01
C HIS A 34 9.13 -4.03 -1.42
N THR A 35 9.30 -4.26 -2.71
CA THR A 35 10.59 -4.68 -3.27
C THR A 35 10.95 -3.73 -4.39
N THR A 36 12.06 -3.03 -4.21
CA THR A 36 12.62 -2.09 -5.18
C THR A 36 13.84 -2.73 -5.80
N HIS A 37 13.87 -2.78 -7.13
CA HIS A 37 15.03 -3.20 -7.91
C HIS A 37 15.67 -1.94 -8.49
N GLU A 38 16.93 -1.73 -8.13
CA GLU A 38 17.74 -0.61 -8.61
C GLU A 38 18.86 -1.18 -9.47
N LEU A 39 19.05 -0.62 -10.66
CA LEU A 39 20.16 -1.00 -11.55
C LEU A 39 21.47 -0.41 -11.02
N LEU A 40 22.42 -1.28 -10.70
CA LEU A 40 23.77 -0.88 -10.28
C LEU A 40 24.72 -0.71 -11.47
N GLY A 41 24.57 -1.56 -12.48
CA GLY A 41 25.43 -1.54 -13.65
C GLY A 41 24.84 -2.32 -14.82
N GLU A 42 25.19 -1.91 -16.03
CA GLU A 42 24.80 -2.57 -17.27
C GLU A 42 26.04 -2.74 -18.15
N LEU A 43 26.38 -3.99 -18.45
CA LEU A 43 27.46 -4.36 -19.37
C LEU A 43 26.82 -4.94 -20.62
N THR A 44 26.99 -4.26 -21.75
CA THR A 44 26.56 -4.77 -23.05
C THR A 44 27.78 -5.10 -23.89
N SER A 45 27.94 -6.37 -24.26
CA SER A 45 29.03 -6.84 -25.13
C SER A 45 28.52 -7.93 -26.05
N GLN A 46 28.85 -7.84 -27.34
CA GLN A 46 28.51 -8.82 -28.38
C GLN A 46 27.02 -9.24 -28.42
N GLY A 47 26.10 -8.30 -28.19
CA GLY A 47 24.66 -8.56 -28.21
C GLY A 47 24.09 -9.20 -26.94
N VAL A 48 24.93 -9.46 -25.94
CA VAL A 48 24.52 -9.89 -24.60
C VAL A 48 24.55 -8.67 -23.66
N THR A 49 23.44 -8.42 -23.00
CA THR A 49 23.31 -7.37 -21.99
C THR A 49 23.20 -8.03 -20.61
N ILE A 50 24.21 -7.83 -19.78
CA ILE A 50 24.24 -8.26 -18.38
C ILE A 50 23.89 -7.05 -17.52
N ARG A 51 22.85 -7.17 -16.70
CA ARG A 51 22.42 -6.14 -15.75
C ARG A 51 22.66 -6.62 -14.33
N GLU A 52 23.38 -5.81 -13.56
CA GLU A 52 23.53 -6.00 -12.13
C GLU A 52 22.47 -5.15 -11.41
N THR A 53 21.64 -5.78 -10.59
CA THR A 53 20.55 -5.11 -9.87
C THR A 53 20.64 -5.36 -8.37
N TYR A 54 20.49 -4.30 -7.58
CA TYR A 54 20.32 -4.37 -6.13
C TYR A 54 18.84 -4.47 -5.79
N ASN A 55 18.52 -5.37 -4.85
CA ASN A 55 17.16 -5.58 -4.38
C ASN A 55 17.01 -5.07 -2.95
N LYS A 56 16.22 -4.02 -2.77
CA LYS A 56 15.84 -3.51 -1.45
C LYS A 56 14.44 -4.01 -1.09
N VAL A 57 14.35 -4.84 -0.06
CA VAL A 57 13.06 -5.35 0.45
C VAL A 57 12.71 -4.62 1.74
N THR A 58 11.54 -4.01 1.77
CA THR A 58 11.01 -3.31 2.96
C THR A 58 9.71 -3.97 3.41
N HIS A 59 9.61 -4.24 4.70
CA HIS A 59 8.43 -4.81 5.35
C HIS A 59 7.79 -3.75 6.26
N ALA A 60 6.49 -3.54 6.10
CA ALA A 60 5.75 -2.55 6.86
C ALA A 60 4.38 -3.13 7.25
N PRO A 61 4.23 -3.69 8.46
CA PRO A 61 2.90 -3.90 9.00
C PRO A 61 2.21 -2.55 9.20
N ARG A 62 0.94 -2.45 8.85
CA ARG A 62 0.12 -1.25 8.96
C ARG A 62 -1.19 -1.57 9.67
N LEU A 63 -1.59 -0.69 10.57
CA LEU A 63 -2.93 -0.64 11.11
C LEU A 63 -3.68 0.49 10.43
N GLN A 64 -4.84 0.21 9.88
CA GLN A 64 -5.68 1.16 9.16
C GLN A 64 -7.04 1.25 9.82
N LEU A 65 -7.55 2.47 9.95
CA LEU A 65 -8.94 2.75 10.26
C LEU A 65 -9.57 3.39 9.03
N LYS A 66 -10.71 2.88 8.60
CA LYS A 66 -11.49 3.40 7.47
C LYS A 66 -12.91 3.69 7.94
N ALA A 67 -13.47 4.79 7.45
CA ALA A 67 -14.89 5.03 7.49
C ALA A 67 -15.40 5.01 6.05
N ARG A 68 -16.57 4.43 5.83
CA ARG A 68 -17.31 4.52 4.58
C ARG A 68 -18.60 5.27 4.89
N VAL A 69 -18.73 6.47 4.35
CA VAL A 69 -19.87 7.35 4.54
C VAL A 69 -20.71 7.31 3.27
N PHE A 70 -21.94 6.84 3.37
CA PHE A 70 -22.89 6.77 2.26
C PHE A 70 -23.52 8.15 2.10
N LEU A 71 -23.20 8.80 0.99
CA LEU A 71 -23.79 10.10 0.61
C LEU A 71 -25.09 9.90 -0.16
N THR A 72 -25.19 8.79 -0.89
CA THR A 72 -26.41 8.24 -1.51
C THR A 72 -26.31 6.71 -1.46
N ASP A 73 -27.34 6.02 -1.95
CA ASP A 73 -27.34 4.55 -2.05
C ASP A 73 -26.16 4.01 -2.88
N ASN A 74 -25.70 4.78 -3.86
CA ASN A 74 -24.67 4.36 -4.80
C ASN A 74 -23.32 5.07 -4.62
N PHE A 75 -23.28 6.19 -3.89
CA PHE A 75 -22.09 7.04 -3.77
C PHE A 75 -21.58 7.12 -2.34
N GLN A 76 -20.28 6.87 -2.17
CA GLN A 76 -19.64 6.76 -0.87
C GLN A 76 -18.37 7.60 -0.80
N PHE A 77 -18.17 8.27 0.33
CA PHE A 77 -16.90 8.88 0.70
C PHE A 77 -16.16 7.97 1.68
N VAL A 78 -14.89 7.68 1.40
CA VAL A 78 -14.09 6.71 2.15
C VAL A 78 -12.81 7.36 2.68
N PRO A 79 -12.86 8.08 3.81
CA PRO A 79 -11.67 8.51 4.51
C PRO A 79 -11.01 7.33 5.24
N ALA A 80 -9.68 7.29 5.21
CA ALA A 80 -8.91 6.30 5.92
C ALA A 80 -7.61 6.90 6.46
N VAL A 81 -7.27 6.50 7.68
CA VAL A 81 -5.96 6.77 8.29
C VAL A 81 -5.24 5.44 8.46
N ALA A 82 -3.95 5.40 8.14
CA ALA A 82 -3.13 4.23 8.40
C ALA A 82 -1.83 4.59 9.08
N TYR A 83 -1.44 3.76 10.03
CA TYR A 83 -0.24 3.86 10.82
C TYR A 83 0.64 2.63 10.57
N GLY A 84 1.86 2.88 10.09
CA GLY A 84 2.88 1.86 9.92
C GLY A 84 3.52 1.50 11.26
N ILE A 85 3.39 0.25 11.66
CA ILE A 85 4.01 -0.31 12.86
C ILE A 85 5.48 -0.61 12.54
N ARG A 86 6.39 -0.12 13.38
CA ARG A 86 7.83 -0.30 13.19
C ARG A 86 8.24 -1.75 13.48
N PHE A 87 8.64 -2.49 12.44
CA PHE A 87 9.43 -3.71 12.58
C PHE A 87 10.76 -3.51 11.88
N ARG A 88 11.85 -3.29 12.66
CA ARG A 88 13.24 -3.06 12.20
C ARG A 88 13.48 -1.88 11.25
N SER A 89 12.45 -1.27 10.67
CA SER A 89 12.53 -0.06 9.84
C SER A 89 12.63 1.20 10.71
N GLN A 90 13.56 2.10 10.37
CA GLN A 90 13.78 3.37 11.06
C GLN A 90 12.70 4.43 10.78
N TYR A 91 11.79 4.17 9.84
CA TYR A 91 10.80 5.16 9.39
C TYR A 91 9.40 4.79 9.90
N THR A 92 8.80 5.69 10.67
CA THR A 92 7.36 5.65 10.98
C THR A 92 6.61 6.19 9.76
N SER A 93 5.62 5.46 9.26
CA SER A 93 4.82 5.94 8.13
C SER A 93 3.39 6.21 8.57
N TYR A 94 2.92 7.42 8.30
CA TYR A 94 1.54 7.83 8.53
C TYR A 94 0.91 8.15 7.18
N TRP A 95 -0.27 7.61 6.94
CA TRP A 95 -0.95 7.74 5.66
C TRP A 95 -2.36 8.27 5.91
N LEU A 96 -2.68 9.39 5.29
CA LEU A 96 -4.03 9.89 5.18
C LEU A 96 -4.51 9.62 3.75
N ARG A 97 -5.65 8.95 3.63
CA ARG A 97 -6.29 8.65 2.35
C ARG A 97 -7.73 9.14 2.39
N ALA A 98 -8.18 9.68 1.27
CA ALA A 98 -9.56 10.01 1.03
C ALA A 98 -9.92 9.48 -0.37
N GLY A 99 -10.97 8.69 -0.45
CA GLY A 99 -11.45 8.11 -1.69
C GLY A 99 -12.93 8.40 -1.89
N LEU A 100 -13.35 8.37 -3.15
CA LEU A 100 -14.75 8.32 -3.54
C LEU A 100 -15.00 6.96 -4.18
N ALA A 101 -16.11 6.31 -3.83
CA ALA A 101 -16.52 5.05 -4.40
C ALA A 101 -17.95 5.18 -4.94
N TYR A 102 -18.18 4.58 -6.10
CA TYR A 102 -19.49 4.55 -6.75
C TYR A 102 -19.81 3.12 -7.17
N SER A 103 -21.02 2.67 -6.87
CA SER A 103 -21.56 1.38 -7.31
C SER A 103 -22.56 1.61 -8.44
N PHE A 104 -22.31 1.01 -9.61
CA PHE A 104 -23.22 1.03 -10.76
C PHE A 104 -24.36 0.03 -10.61
#